data_AF-A0ABD2RWZ5-F1
#
_entry.id   AF-A0ABD2RWZ5-F1
#
_cell.length_a   1.000
_cell.length_b   1.000
_cell.length_c   1.000
_cell.angle_alpha   90.00
_cell.angle_beta   90.00
_cell.angle_gamma   90.00
#
_symmetry.space_group_name_H-M   'P 1'
#
loop_
_entity.id
_entity.type
_entity.pdbx_description
1 polymer ?
#
loop_
_entity_poly.entity_id
_entity_poly.type
_entity_poly.pdbx_seq_one_letter_code
_entity_poly.pdbx_strand_id
1 'polypeptide(L)'
;MDSTLENVAYSPKNVFILSGQSNMAGRGGVEKHHWDGIVPNECHPDASRIFRLSAHLHYEVAREPLHHDIDAKKTCGVGPGMSFANAIKDRVEAIGLVPCAVGGTAIKEWAHGQHLYVNMVKRAKSAMSHGGEIKAMLWYQGESDALSQHCVDTYKANMEKLIHDVRADLHLPSLPIIQVAIASGDEKYIEKIREAQKAIDLPNVVCVDAMGLQLKEDNLHLTTESQVKLGQMLADAYLTHFAPQEPAVASS
;
A
#
# COMPACT_ATOMS: atom_id res chain seq x y z
N MET A 1 35.29 -18.07 -13.94
CA MET A 1 34.36 -19.00 -13.28
C MET A 1 33.78 -18.21 -12.13
N ASP A 2 32.60 -17.64 -12.32
CA ASP A 2 31.90 -16.95 -11.25
C ASP A 2 30.50 -17.55 -11.19
N SER A 3 30.41 -18.64 -10.43
CA SER A 3 29.21 -19.46 -10.28
C SER A 3 29.03 -19.67 -8.79
N THR A 4 28.27 -18.78 -8.17
CA THR A 4 27.34 -18.99 -7.03
C THR A 4 27.01 -17.61 -6.46
N LEU A 5 26.11 -16.88 -7.11
CA LEU A 5 25.19 -16.05 -6.33
C LEU A 5 24.28 -17.06 -5.63
N GLU A 6 24.62 -17.41 -4.40
CA GLU A 6 23.72 -18.14 -3.52
C GLU A 6 22.36 -17.44 -3.58
N ASN A 7 21.30 -18.22 -3.82
CA ASN A 7 19.93 -17.77 -3.62
C ASN A 7 19.78 -17.46 -2.13
N VAL A 8 20.16 -16.26 -1.71
CA VAL A 8 19.92 -15.77 -0.35
C VAL A 8 18.40 -15.69 -0.22
N ALA A 9 17.83 -16.65 0.49
CA ALA A 9 16.42 -16.65 0.83
C ALA A 9 16.16 -15.48 1.79
N TYR A 10 15.61 -14.38 1.26
CA TYR A 10 15.18 -13.26 2.09
C TYR A 10 13.95 -13.68 2.90
N SER A 11 14.01 -13.51 4.23
CA SER A 11 12.90 -13.77 5.14
C SER A 11 12.62 -12.51 5.96
N PRO A 12 12.01 -11.47 5.36
CA PRO A 12 11.64 -10.26 6.10
C PRO A 12 10.63 -10.59 7.20
N LYS A 13 10.86 -10.05 8.39
CA LYS A 13 10.02 -10.27 9.56
C LYS A 13 8.80 -9.36 9.59
N ASN A 14 8.93 -8.14 9.09
CA ASN A 14 7.87 -7.14 9.12
C ASN A 14 7.25 -6.99 7.74
N VAL A 15 6.06 -7.54 7.53
CA VAL A 15 5.41 -7.58 6.22
C VAL A 15 4.28 -6.56 6.12
N PHE A 16 4.23 -5.81 5.02
CA PHE A 16 3.22 -4.80 4.74
C PHE A 16 2.52 -5.11 3.42
N ILE A 17 1.20 -5.22 3.46
CA ILE A 17 0.38 -5.39 2.26
C ILE A 17 0.14 -4.01 1.64
N LEU A 18 0.46 -3.85 0.36
CA LEU A 18 0.24 -2.60 -0.38
C LEU A 18 -0.90 -2.84 -1.39
N SER A 19 -2.10 -2.33 -1.11
CA SER A 19 -3.28 -2.67 -1.92
C SER A 19 -4.18 -1.46 -2.19
N GLY A 20 -5.10 -1.63 -3.14
CA GLY A 20 -5.98 -0.58 -3.65
C GLY A 20 -5.85 -0.41 -5.15
N GLN A 21 -5.81 0.82 -5.64
CA GLN A 21 -5.78 1.12 -7.09
C GLN A 21 -4.50 1.83 -7.55
N SER A 22 -4.57 2.60 -8.65
CA SER A 22 -3.41 3.17 -9.34
C SER A 22 -2.54 4.08 -8.49
N ASN A 23 -3.10 4.84 -7.53
CA ASN A 23 -2.29 5.67 -6.64
C ASN A 23 -1.54 4.86 -5.56
N MET A 24 -2.00 3.66 -5.18
CA MET A 24 -1.15 2.71 -4.43
C MET A 24 -0.15 2.01 -5.36
N ALA A 25 -0.60 1.58 -6.54
CA ALA A 25 0.23 0.86 -7.50
C ALA A 25 1.45 1.69 -7.94
N GLY A 26 1.25 3.01 -8.07
CA GLY A 26 2.28 3.99 -8.40
C GLY A 26 2.15 4.48 -9.84
N ARG A 27 2.12 5.80 -10.00
CA ARG A 27 2.02 6.51 -11.30
C ARG A 27 2.88 7.77 -11.34
N GLY A 28 3.65 8.06 -10.28
CA GLY A 28 4.60 9.16 -10.25
C GLY A 28 5.64 8.99 -11.36
N GLY A 29 5.96 10.07 -12.07
CA GLY A 29 6.91 10.06 -13.19
C GLY A 29 6.40 9.37 -14.47
N VAL A 30 5.15 8.90 -14.51
CA VAL A 30 4.59 8.25 -15.71
C VAL A 30 3.95 9.26 -16.64
N GLU A 31 4.46 9.40 -17.85
CA GLU A 31 3.87 10.22 -18.93
C GLU A 31 3.71 9.38 -20.20
N LYS A 32 2.55 9.48 -20.86
CA LYS A 32 2.27 8.78 -22.14
C LYS A 32 2.65 7.29 -22.14
N HIS A 33 2.39 6.58 -21.03
CA HIS A 33 2.72 5.17 -20.81
C HIS A 33 4.22 4.85 -20.65
N HIS A 34 5.07 5.84 -20.40
CA HIS A 34 6.47 5.67 -20.07
C HIS A 34 6.76 6.23 -18.67
N TRP A 35 7.52 5.51 -17.86
CA TRP A 35 8.04 6.03 -16.58
C TRP A 35 9.41 6.65 -16.82
N ASP A 36 9.63 7.85 -16.30
CA ASP A 36 10.89 8.62 -16.42
C ASP A 36 12.11 7.94 -15.78
N GLY A 37 11.90 6.94 -14.92
CA GLY A 37 12.96 6.23 -14.19
C GLY A 37 13.57 7.04 -13.05
N ILE A 38 12.99 8.18 -12.68
CA ILE A 38 13.48 9.03 -11.59
C ILE A 38 13.02 8.43 -10.26
N VAL A 39 13.99 8.08 -9.41
CA VAL A 39 13.75 7.54 -8.07
C VAL A 39 14.30 8.54 -7.05
N PRO A 40 13.45 9.16 -6.21
CA PRO A 40 13.90 10.04 -5.12
C PRO A 40 14.73 9.29 -4.08
N ASN A 41 15.51 10.04 -3.30
CA ASN A 41 16.39 9.48 -2.26
C ASN A 41 15.61 8.65 -1.21
N GLU A 42 14.43 9.11 -0.84
CA GLU A 42 13.50 8.48 0.10
C GLU A 42 12.96 7.15 -0.44
N CYS A 43 13.06 6.91 -1.74
CA CYS A 43 12.62 5.69 -2.40
C CYS A 43 13.77 4.76 -2.79
N HIS A 44 15.02 5.07 -2.41
CA HIS A 44 16.16 4.25 -2.78
C HIS A 44 16.09 2.82 -2.19
N PRO A 45 16.56 1.83 -2.95
CA PRO A 45 16.59 0.44 -2.50
C PRO A 45 17.60 0.22 -1.38
N ASP A 46 17.28 -0.68 -0.46
CA ASP A 46 18.20 -1.17 0.57
C ASP A 46 18.20 -2.70 0.55
N ALA A 47 19.21 -3.28 -0.07
CA ALA A 47 19.33 -4.73 -0.27
C ALA A 47 19.48 -5.53 1.04
N SER A 48 19.73 -4.85 2.17
CA SER A 48 19.83 -5.49 3.47
C SER A 48 18.56 -5.38 4.31
N ARG A 49 17.65 -4.45 3.97
CA ARG A 49 16.49 -4.11 4.80
C ARG A 49 15.14 -4.23 4.10
N ILE A 50 15.04 -3.97 2.80
CA ILE A 50 13.73 -3.77 2.13
C ILE A 50 13.59 -4.73 0.95
N PHE A 51 12.61 -5.63 1.07
CA PHE A 51 12.31 -6.67 0.10
C PHE A 51 10.90 -6.54 -0.43
N ARG A 52 10.67 -7.04 -1.64
CA ARG A 52 9.37 -7.06 -2.31
C ARG A 52 9.02 -8.48 -2.70
N LEU A 53 7.78 -8.90 -2.46
CA LEU A 53 7.26 -10.17 -2.96
C LEU A 53 6.86 -10.02 -4.44
N SER A 54 7.57 -10.68 -5.35
CA SER A 54 7.28 -10.66 -6.79
C SER A 54 5.96 -11.36 -7.14
N ALA A 55 5.52 -11.24 -8.40
CA ALA A 55 4.37 -11.98 -8.94
C ALA A 55 4.54 -13.51 -8.80
N HIS A 56 5.79 -13.98 -8.82
CA HIS A 56 6.17 -15.39 -8.67
C HIS A 56 6.26 -15.84 -7.21
N LEU A 57 5.88 -15.00 -6.24
CA LEU A 57 5.91 -15.29 -4.81
C LEU A 57 7.31 -15.52 -4.23
N HIS A 58 8.33 -14.93 -4.85
CA HIS A 58 9.68 -14.89 -4.31
C HIS A 58 10.03 -13.47 -3.85
N TYR A 59 10.73 -13.37 -2.73
CA TYR A 59 11.30 -12.09 -2.30
C TYR A 59 12.51 -11.70 -3.15
N GLU A 60 12.56 -10.44 -3.51
CA GLU A 60 13.68 -9.78 -4.17
C GLU A 60 13.93 -8.42 -3.51
N VAL A 61 15.07 -7.78 -3.78
CA VAL A 61 15.33 -6.42 -3.31
C VAL A 61 14.26 -5.48 -3.86
N ALA A 62 13.60 -4.73 -2.98
CA ALA A 62 12.53 -3.82 -3.39
C ALA A 62 13.08 -2.65 -4.20
N ARG A 63 12.47 -2.39 -5.35
CA ARG A 63 12.78 -1.28 -6.26
C ARG A 63 11.48 -0.75 -6.86
N GLU A 64 11.39 0.56 -7.06
CA GLU A 64 10.31 1.11 -7.89
C GLU A 64 10.47 0.68 -9.35
N PRO A 65 9.37 0.47 -10.10
CA PRO A 65 7.97 0.51 -9.65
C PRO A 65 7.58 -0.78 -8.93
N LEU A 66 7.07 -0.70 -7.69
CA LEU A 66 6.78 -1.91 -6.89
C LEU A 66 5.70 -2.84 -7.49
N HIS A 67 4.80 -2.30 -8.32
CA HIS A 67 3.68 -3.06 -8.89
C HIS A 67 3.89 -3.47 -10.35
N HIS A 68 5.09 -3.33 -10.93
CA HIS A 68 5.31 -3.55 -12.37
C HIS A 68 4.89 -4.94 -12.90
N ASP A 69 5.04 -6.01 -12.10
CA ASP A 69 4.63 -7.38 -12.42
C ASP A 69 3.29 -7.78 -11.78
N ILE A 70 2.65 -6.86 -11.04
CA ILE A 70 1.36 -7.05 -10.36
C ILE A 70 0.24 -6.36 -11.14
N ASP A 71 0.39 -5.05 -11.38
CA ASP A 71 -0.49 -4.23 -12.22
C ASP A 71 0.01 -4.23 -13.68
N ALA A 72 0.40 -5.41 -14.17
CA ALA A 72 1.20 -5.60 -15.38
C ALA A 72 0.56 -5.11 -16.69
N LYS A 73 -0.74 -4.75 -16.67
CA LYS A 73 -1.45 -4.17 -17.82
C LYS A 73 -1.28 -2.65 -17.92
N LYS A 74 -0.58 -2.03 -16.97
CA LYS A 74 -0.43 -0.58 -16.85
C LYS A 74 1.05 -0.24 -16.61
N THR A 75 1.51 0.86 -17.20
CA THR A 75 2.81 1.42 -16.84
C THR A 75 2.76 1.92 -15.40
N CYS A 76 3.58 1.32 -14.55
CA CYS A 76 3.76 1.73 -13.17
C CYS A 76 4.92 2.71 -13.05
N GLY A 77 4.83 3.61 -12.09
CA GLY A 77 5.92 4.48 -11.66
C GLY A 77 6.00 4.49 -10.14
N VAL A 78 6.47 5.59 -9.56
CA VAL A 78 6.62 5.70 -8.10
C VAL A 78 5.26 5.62 -7.42
N GLY A 79 5.16 4.77 -6.39
CA GLY A 79 4.07 4.71 -5.41
C GLY A 79 4.58 5.09 -4.01
N PRO A 80 3.76 4.93 -2.95
CA PRO A 80 4.15 5.35 -1.61
C PRO A 80 5.02 4.32 -0.87
N GLY A 81 5.13 3.09 -1.40
CA GLY A 81 5.66 1.93 -0.68
C GLY A 81 7.15 2.03 -0.33
N MET A 82 8.01 2.49 -1.24
CA MET A 82 9.44 2.62 -0.93
C MET A 82 9.72 3.75 0.06
N SER A 83 9.04 4.90 -0.07
CA SER A 83 9.14 6.00 0.90
C SER A 83 8.68 5.57 2.29
N PHE A 84 7.52 4.89 2.37
CA PHE A 84 7.03 4.29 3.62
C PHE A 84 8.07 3.37 4.26
N ALA A 85 8.62 2.42 3.49
CA ALA A 85 9.55 1.44 4.01
C ALA A 85 10.86 2.08 4.50
N ASN A 86 11.40 3.03 3.74
CA ASN A 86 12.60 3.77 4.15
C ASN A 86 12.39 4.63 5.39
N ALA A 87 11.19 5.19 5.59
CA ALA A 87 10.88 5.99 6.77
C ALA A 87 10.78 5.16 8.06
N ILE A 88 10.47 3.86 7.98
CA ILE A 88 10.33 3.00 9.17
C ILE A 88 11.51 2.04 9.40
N LYS A 89 12.42 1.85 8.42
CA LYS A 89 13.45 0.79 8.46
C LYS A 89 14.44 0.85 9.61
N ASP A 90 14.61 2.01 10.24
CA ASP A 90 15.47 2.15 11.43
C ASP A 90 14.74 1.83 12.74
N ARG A 91 13.41 1.68 12.68
CA ARG A 91 12.53 1.37 13.81
C ARG A 91 12.04 -0.08 13.80
N VAL A 92 12.21 -0.79 12.68
CA VAL A 92 11.77 -2.18 12.52
C VAL A 92 12.87 -3.02 11.86
N GLU A 93 12.84 -4.33 12.09
CA GLU A 93 13.70 -5.27 11.35
C GLU A 93 13.31 -5.35 9.87
N ALA A 94 14.00 -6.21 9.10
CA ALA A 94 13.79 -6.40 7.65
C ALA A 94 12.32 -6.39 7.23
N ILE A 95 12.04 -5.58 6.21
CA ILE A 95 10.72 -5.21 5.71
C ILE A 95 10.40 -6.01 4.44
N GLY A 96 9.21 -6.59 4.38
CA GLY A 96 8.66 -7.27 3.21
C GLY A 96 7.45 -6.53 2.68
N LEU A 97 7.56 -5.97 1.48
CA LEU A 97 6.46 -5.31 0.78
C LEU A 97 5.72 -6.33 -0.08
N VAL A 98 4.40 -6.40 0.07
CA VAL A 98 3.53 -7.30 -0.69
C VAL A 98 2.62 -6.45 -1.58
N PRO A 99 3.09 -6.09 -2.80
CA PRO A 99 2.30 -5.30 -3.73
C PRO A 99 1.11 -6.12 -4.26
N CYS A 100 -0.08 -5.53 -4.21
CA CYS A 100 -1.34 -6.17 -4.60
C CYS A 100 -2.25 -5.24 -5.40
N ALA A 101 -2.00 -3.93 -5.42
CA ALA A 101 -2.89 -2.95 -6.03
C ALA A 101 -3.04 -3.13 -7.55
N VAL A 102 -4.22 -2.80 -8.08
CA VAL A 102 -4.55 -2.88 -9.51
C VAL A 102 -5.30 -1.63 -9.96
N GLY A 103 -4.77 -0.96 -11.00
CA GLY A 103 -5.28 0.34 -11.44
C GLY A 103 -6.69 0.31 -12.03
N GLY A 104 -7.51 1.30 -11.66
CA GLY A 104 -8.85 1.52 -12.20
C GLY A 104 -9.93 0.59 -11.65
N THR A 105 -9.70 0.03 -10.46
CA THR A 105 -10.64 -0.91 -9.83
C THR A 105 -11.46 -0.22 -8.74
N ALA A 106 -12.77 -0.49 -8.76
CA ALA A 106 -13.71 -0.07 -7.73
C ALA A 106 -13.72 -1.08 -6.57
N ILE A 107 -14.17 -0.68 -5.38
CA ILE A 107 -14.13 -1.51 -4.18
C ILE A 107 -14.92 -2.82 -4.32
N LYS A 108 -15.95 -2.84 -5.18
CA LYS A 108 -16.72 -4.07 -5.49
C LYS A 108 -15.85 -5.19 -6.08
N GLU A 109 -14.78 -4.85 -6.81
CA GLU A 109 -13.84 -5.83 -7.39
C GLU A 109 -12.91 -6.44 -6.32
N TRP A 110 -12.90 -5.83 -5.13
CA TRP A 110 -12.19 -6.26 -3.93
C TRP A 110 -13.09 -6.99 -2.93
N ALA A 111 -14.36 -7.23 -3.26
CA ALA A 111 -15.25 -8.01 -2.40
C ALA A 111 -14.72 -9.44 -2.21
N HIS A 112 -15.00 -10.04 -1.06
CA HIS A 112 -14.58 -11.41 -0.75
C HIS A 112 -14.99 -12.41 -1.85
N GLY A 113 -14.03 -13.25 -2.25
CA GLY A 113 -14.18 -14.21 -3.34
C GLY A 113 -13.92 -13.64 -4.74
N GLN A 114 -13.84 -12.32 -4.92
CA GLN A 114 -13.41 -11.73 -6.19
C GLN A 114 -11.93 -11.95 -6.44
N HIS A 115 -11.54 -11.94 -7.72
CA HIS A 115 -10.18 -12.29 -8.14
C HIS A 115 -9.08 -11.47 -7.45
N LEU A 116 -9.26 -10.15 -7.33
CA LEU A 116 -8.28 -9.25 -6.72
C LEU A 116 -8.11 -9.52 -5.23
N TYR A 117 -9.22 -9.69 -4.52
CA TYR A 117 -9.25 -10.06 -3.12
C TYR A 117 -8.54 -11.40 -2.88
N VAL A 118 -8.92 -12.45 -3.64
CA VAL A 118 -8.32 -13.78 -3.51
C VAL A 118 -6.82 -13.73 -3.78
N ASN A 119 -6.38 -12.96 -4.78
CA ASN A 119 -4.96 -12.78 -5.07
C ASN A 119 -4.22 -12.06 -3.94
N MET A 120 -4.78 -10.99 -3.38
CA MET A 120 -4.21 -10.28 -2.24
C MET A 120 -4.02 -11.20 -1.02
N VAL A 121 -5.06 -11.95 -0.65
CA VAL A 121 -4.99 -12.91 0.47
C VAL A 121 -3.98 -14.02 0.19
N LYS A 122 -3.93 -14.56 -1.04
CA LYS A 122 -2.92 -15.57 -1.42
C LYS A 122 -1.50 -15.04 -1.25
N ARG A 123 -1.23 -13.81 -1.70
CA ARG A 123 0.09 -13.18 -1.62
C ARG A 123 0.49 -12.90 -0.17
N ALA A 124 -0.44 -12.41 0.65
CA ALA A 124 -0.23 -12.22 2.09
C ALA A 124 0.08 -13.55 2.81
N LYS A 125 -0.68 -14.62 2.53
CA LYS A 125 -0.42 -15.97 3.08
C LYS A 125 0.94 -16.52 2.64
N SER A 126 1.35 -16.25 1.40
CA SER A 126 2.69 -16.63 0.93
C SER A 126 3.80 -15.85 1.66
N ALA A 127 3.60 -14.55 1.92
CA ALA A 127 4.55 -13.79 2.73
C ALA A 127 4.68 -14.37 4.16
N MET A 128 3.57 -14.80 4.76
CA MET A 128 3.57 -15.48 6.07
C MET A 128 4.28 -16.84 6.02
N SER A 129 4.13 -17.62 4.95
CA SER A 129 4.82 -18.92 4.82
C SER A 129 6.34 -18.79 4.70
N HIS A 130 6.84 -17.62 4.31
CA HIS A 130 8.27 -17.29 4.34
C HIS A 130 8.77 -16.88 5.73
N GLY A 131 7.93 -16.96 6.77
CA GLY A 131 8.29 -16.66 8.16
C GLY A 131 8.18 -15.19 8.56
N GLY A 132 7.49 -14.38 7.74
CA GLY A 132 7.18 -12.98 8.04
C GLY A 132 5.83 -12.82 8.75
N GLU A 133 5.68 -11.72 9.48
CA GLU A 133 4.44 -11.36 10.17
C GLU A 133 3.80 -10.14 9.49
N ILE A 134 2.52 -10.21 9.15
CA ILE A 134 1.82 -9.06 8.57
C ILE A 134 1.60 -8.00 9.65
N LYS A 135 2.27 -6.85 9.51
CA LYS A 135 2.22 -5.73 10.45
C LYS A 135 1.13 -4.71 10.13
N ALA A 136 0.84 -4.48 8.86
CA ALA A 136 -0.29 -3.66 8.44
C ALA A 136 -0.70 -3.93 6.99
N MET A 137 -1.93 -3.54 6.66
CA MET A 137 -2.36 -3.30 5.28
C MET A 137 -2.43 -1.79 5.02
N LEU A 138 -1.69 -1.34 4.02
CA LEU A 138 -1.78 0.00 3.47
C LEU A 138 -2.77 -0.03 2.30
N TRP A 139 -3.83 0.77 2.40
CA TRP A 139 -4.94 0.75 1.45
C TRP A 139 -5.18 2.14 0.85
N TYR A 140 -4.99 2.28 -0.46
CA TYR A 140 -5.33 3.53 -1.16
C TYR A 140 -6.18 3.23 -2.41
N GLN A 141 -7.48 3.45 -2.25
CA GLN A 141 -8.50 3.24 -3.27
C GLN A 141 -9.71 4.12 -3.01
N GLY A 142 -10.44 4.49 -4.05
CA GLY A 142 -11.76 5.12 -3.96
C GLY A 142 -12.12 5.97 -5.16
N GLU A 143 -11.15 6.33 -6.00
CA GLU A 143 -11.36 7.23 -7.13
C GLU A 143 -12.31 6.59 -8.17
N SER A 144 -12.29 5.27 -8.33
CA SER A 144 -13.24 4.55 -9.19
C SER A 144 -14.65 4.39 -8.60
N ASP A 145 -14.83 4.60 -7.29
CA ASP A 145 -16.14 4.62 -6.64
C ASP A 145 -16.75 6.02 -6.61
N ALA A 146 -15.96 7.06 -6.87
CA ALA A 146 -16.43 8.43 -7.06
C ALA A 146 -17.12 8.63 -8.43
N LEU A 147 -17.84 7.64 -8.98
CA LEU A 147 -18.48 7.73 -10.30
C LEU A 147 -20.02 7.75 -10.25
N SER A 148 -20.61 7.32 -9.13
CA SER A 148 -22.06 7.28 -8.98
C SER A 148 -22.51 7.40 -7.53
N GLN A 149 -23.72 7.91 -7.32
CA GLN A 149 -24.31 7.98 -5.98
C GLN A 149 -24.44 6.59 -5.33
N HIS A 150 -24.74 5.55 -6.12
CA HIS A 150 -24.82 4.18 -5.59
C HIS A 150 -23.47 3.66 -5.05
N CYS A 151 -22.37 3.95 -5.74
CA CYS A 151 -21.03 3.61 -5.26
C CYS A 151 -20.72 4.35 -3.95
N VAL A 152 -21.03 5.64 -3.88
CA VAL A 152 -20.90 6.44 -2.66
C VAL A 152 -21.67 5.84 -1.49
N ASP A 153 -22.96 5.55 -1.69
CA ASP A 153 -23.85 5.07 -0.64
C ASP A 153 -23.42 3.71 -0.07
N THR A 154 -22.68 2.92 -0.86
CA THR A 154 -22.23 1.58 -0.47
C THR A 154 -20.76 1.51 -0.05
N TYR A 155 -19.97 2.57 -0.28
CA TYR A 155 -18.52 2.55 -0.09
C TYR A 155 -18.11 2.18 1.34
N LYS A 156 -18.68 2.86 2.35
CA LYS A 156 -18.33 2.61 3.76
C LYS A 156 -18.58 1.15 4.15
N ALA A 157 -19.77 0.63 3.85
CA ALA A 157 -20.13 -0.75 4.17
C ALA A 157 -19.22 -1.76 3.43
N ASN A 158 -18.87 -1.48 2.18
CA ASN A 158 -17.95 -2.33 1.41
C ASN A 158 -16.53 -2.31 1.99
N MET A 159 -16.05 -1.15 2.45
CA MET A 159 -14.73 -1.03 3.06
C MET A 159 -14.64 -1.71 4.42
N GLU A 160 -15.65 -1.53 5.29
CA GLU A 160 -15.74 -2.25 6.57
C GLU A 160 -15.80 -3.76 6.33
N LYS A 161 -16.58 -4.20 5.34
CA LYS A 161 -16.64 -5.61 4.96
C LYS A 161 -15.29 -6.14 4.47
N LEU A 162 -14.59 -5.40 3.60
CA LEU A 162 -13.25 -5.75 3.13
C LEU A 162 -12.29 -5.94 4.31
N ILE A 163 -12.30 -5.02 5.28
CA ILE A 163 -11.44 -5.09 6.47
C ILE A 163 -11.75 -6.36 7.29
N HIS A 164 -13.03 -6.64 7.54
CA HIS A 164 -13.43 -7.84 8.28
C HIS A 164 -13.03 -9.12 7.56
N ASP A 165 -13.26 -9.20 6.24
CA ASP A 165 -12.94 -10.37 5.43
C ASP A 165 -11.42 -10.62 5.43
N VAL A 166 -10.59 -9.58 5.22
CA VAL A 166 -9.11 -9.70 5.27
C VAL A 166 -8.64 -10.18 6.64
N ARG A 167 -9.16 -9.60 7.73
CA ARG A 167 -8.81 -10.01 9.10
C ARG A 167 -9.17 -11.47 9.36
N ALA A 168 -10.34 -11.90 8.91
CA ALA A 168 -10.80 -13.28 9.06
C ALA A 168 -9.92 -14.26 8.27
N ASP A 169 -9.71 -14.01 6.98
CA ASP A 169 -8.98 -14.93 6.10
C ASP A 169 -7.50 -15.05 6.42
N LEU A 170 -6.90 -14.00 6.99
CA LEU A 170 -5.52 -14.01 7.48
C LEU A 170 -5.41 -14.48 8.94
N HIS A 171 -6.53 -14.67 9.64
CA HIS A 171 -6.60 -14.99 11.08
C HIS A 171 -5.90 -13.93 11.95
N LEU A 172 -6.03 -12.66 11.58
CA LEU A 172 -5.43 -11.51 12.25
C LEU A 172 -6.54 -10.53 12.67
N PRO A 173 -7.31 -10.83 13.75
CA PRO A 173 -8.49 -10.04 14.13
C PRO A 173 -8.18 -8.58 14.47
N SER A 174 -6.93 -8.28 14.86
CA SER A 174 -6.44 -6.95 15.20
C SER A 174 -5.51 -6.35 14.15
N LEU A 175 -5.47 -6.89 12.92
CA LEU A 175 -4.58 -6.40 11.85
C LEU A 175 -4.76 -4.88 11.66
N PRO A 176 -3.69 -4.08 11.81
CA PRO A 176 -3.71 -2.66 11.51
C PRO A 176 -4.01 -2.39 10.04
N ILE A 177 -4.95 -1.47 9.78
CA ILE A 177 -5.28 -0.98 8.45
C ILE A 177 -5.03 0.53 8.42
N ILE A 178 -4.20 0.97 7.49
CA ILE A 178 -3.97 2.39 7.23
C ILE A 178 -4.55 2.67 5.86
N GLN A 179 -5.73 3.29 5.84
CA GLN A 179 -6.37 3.71 4.59
C GLN A 179 -6.06 5.16 4.26
N VAL A 180 -6.25 5.53 3.00
CA VAL A 180 -6.00 6.89 2.51
C VAL A 180 -7.31 7.52 2.02
N ALA A 181 -7.68 8.66 2.60
CA ALA A 181 -8.75 9.49 2.05
C ALA A 181 -8.27 10.11 0.73
N ILE A 182 -8.99 9.85 -0.36
CA ILE A 182 -8.52 10.12 -1.72
C ILE A 182 -8.26 11.61 -1.99
N ALA A 183 -7.21 11.90 -2.77
CA ALA A 183 -6.83 13.26 -3.17
C ALA A 183 -7.55 13.78 -4.43
N SER A 184 -8.12 12.87 -5.22
CA SER A 184 -8.65 13.13 -6.56
C SER A 184 -9.81 12.19 -6.87
N GLY A 185 -10.61 12.52 -7.87
CA GLY A 185 -11.82 11.80 -8.26
C GLY A 185 -12.80 12.73 -8.99
N ASP A 186 -13.98 12.23 -9.34
CA ASP A 186 -15.04 13.09 -9.88
C ASP A 186 -15.47 14.12 -8.83
N GLU A 187 -15.44 15.40 -9.19
CA GLU A 187 -15.78 16.52 -8.30
C GLU A 187 -17.16 16.38 -7.65
N LYS A 188 -18.10 15.69 -8.30
CA LYS A 188 -19.46 15.49 -7.77
C LYS A 188 -19.50 14.55 -6.56
N TYR A 189 -18.58 13.60 -6.48
CA TYR A 189 -18.65 12.49 -5.53
C TYR A 189 -17.41 12.34 -4.64
N ILE A 190 -16.29 12.98 -4.99
CA ILE A 190 -15.03 12.88 -4.26
C ILE A 190 -15.20 13.16 -2.76
N GLU A 191 -15.85 14.26 -2.38
CA GLU A 191 -16.02 14.60 -0.97
C GLU A 191 -16.89 13.57 -0.23
N LYS A 192 -17.89 12.99 -0.90
CA LYS A 192 -18.72 11.96 -0.27
C LYS A 192 -17.97 10.65 -0.05
N ILE A 193 -17.09 10.25 -0.98
CA ILE A 193 -16.19 9.11 -0.79
C ILE A 193 -15.22 9.38 0.36
N ARG A 194 -14.65 10.59 0.42
CA ARG A 194 -13.75 11.00 1.50
C ARG A 194 -14.44 11.02 2.86
N GLU A 195 -15.67 11.53 2.93
CA GLU A 195 -16.52 11.45 4.13
C GLU A 195 -16.73 9.99 4.55
N ALA A 196 -17.05 9.10 3.61
CA ALA A 196 -17.21 7.68 3.90
C ALA A 196 -15.91 7.02 4.42
N GLN A 197 -14.75 7.35 3.84
CA GLN A 197 -13.43 6.88 4.28
C GLN A 197 -13.09 7.36 5.69
N LYS A 198 -13.34 8.63 5.99
CA LYS A 198 -13.09 9.24 7.31
C LYS A 198 -14.08 8.78 8.37
N ALA A 199 -15.27 8.34 7.98
CA ALA A 199 -16.32 7.85 8.88
C ALA A 199 -16.18 6.37 9.26
N ILE A 200 -15.15 5.67 8.80
CA ILE A 200 -14.87 4.29 9.22
C ILE A 200 -14.38 4.31 10.66
N ASP A 201 -15.16 3.70 11.54
CA ASP A 201 -14.91 3.63 12.98
C ASP A 201 -14.77 2.17 13.39
N LEU A 202 -13.61 1.60 13.06
CA LEU A 202 -13.25 0.22 13.40
C LEU A 202 -11.94 0.22 14.21
N PRO A 203 -11.80 -0.67 15.22
CA PRO A 203 -10.55 -0.81 15.95
C PRO A 203 -9.37 -1.08 15.01
N ASN A 204 -8.22 -0.49 15.32
CA ASN A 204 -6.97 -0.62 14.55
C ASN A 204 -7.10 -0.21 13.07
N VAL A 205 -7.95 0.77 12.78
CA VAL A 205 -8.06 1.39 11.47
C VAL A 205 -7.79 2.89 11.63
N VAL A 206 -6.88 3.43 10.82
CA VAL A 206 -6.59 4.86 10.76
C VAL A 206 -6.68 5.35 9.31
N CYS A 207 -7.02 6.63 9.14
CA CYS A 207 -7.20 7.25 7.83
C CYS A 207 -6.22 8.42 7.67
N VAL A 208 -5.32 8.31 6.70
CA VAL A 208 -4.40 9.39 6.28
C VAL A 208 -5.09 10.22 5.19
N ASP A 209 -5.03 11.54 5.25
CA ASP A 209 -5.68 12.40 4.26
C ASP A 209 -4.71 12.85 3.17
N ALA A 210 -4.91 12.40 1.93
CA ALA A 210 -4.08 12.79 0.79
C ALA A 210 -4.53 14.10 0.12
N MET A 211 -5.60 14.74 0.58
CA MET A 211 -6.08 16.00 0.00
C MET A 211 -5.00 17.09 0.02
N GLY A 212 -4.89 17.81 -1.10
CA GLY A 212 -3.88 18.87 -1.28
C GLY A 212 -2.48 18.36 -1.65
N LEU A 213 -2.26 17.03 -1.71
CA LEU A 213 -1.09 16.50 -2.39
C LEU A 213 -1.17 16.82 -3.89
N GLN A 214 -0.02 17.16 -4.47
CA GLN A 214 0.08 17.57 -5.87
C GLN A 214 -0.28 16.40 -6.80
N LEU A 215 -1.17 16.69 -7.73
CA LEU A 215 -1.55 15.79 -8.81
C LEU A 215 -0.68 16.04 -10.04
N LYS A 216 -0.56 15.02 -10.88
CA LYS A 216 -0.02 15.11 -12.23
C LYS A 216 -0.98 15.90 -13.12
N GLU A 217 -0.55 16.17 -14.35
CA GLU A 217 -1.35 16.88 -15.35
C GLU A 217 -2.70 16.21 -15.68
N ASP A 218 -2.85 14.91 -15.40
CA ASP A 218 -4.10 14.18 -15.57
C ASP A 218 -5.16 14.49 -14.50
N ASN A 219 -4.82 15.30 -13.48
CA ASN A 219 -5.67 15.66 -12.33
C ASN A 219 -6.25 14.44 -11.59
N LEU A 220 -5.59 13.29 -11.69
CA LEU A 220 -6.05 12.03 -11.10
C LEU A 220 -4.96 11.36 -10.28
N HIS A 221 -3.74 11.30 -10.78
CA HIS A 221 -2.66 10.57 -10.11
C HIS A 221 -1.73 11.50 -9.37
N LEU A 222 -1.23 11.07 -8.21
CA LEU A 222 -0.21 11.80 -7.46
C LEU A 222 1.11 11.89 -8.25
N THR A 223 1.83 13.01 -8.11
CA THR A 223 3.22 13.15 -8.59
C THR A 223 4.18 12.26 -7.79
N THR A 224 5.41 12.11 -8.27
CA THR A 224 6.46 11.35 -7.56
C THR A 224 6.71 11.91 -6.16
N GLU A 225 6.79 13.23 -6.03
CA GLU A 225 7.04 13.97 -4.79
C GLU A 225 5.86 13.81 -3.82
N SER A 226 4.63 13.85 -4.32
CA SER A 226 3.43 13.57 -3.54
C SER A 226 3.39 12.13 -3.03
N GLN A 227 3.87 11.17 -3.83
CA GLN A 227 3.98 9.78 -3.39
C GLN A 227 5.03 9.60 -2.29
N VAL A 228 6.16 10.33 -2.37
CA VAL A 228 7.15 10.38 -1.28
C VAL A 228 6.49 10.90 0.01
N LYS A 229 5.81 12.04 -0.08
CA LYS A 229 5.12 12.64 1.07
C LYS A 229 4.04 11.73 1.64
N LEU A 230 3.24 11.09 0.78
CA LEU A 230 2.23 10.13 1.23
C LEU A 230 2.87 8.92 1.95
N GLY A 231 3.99 8.40 1.43
CA GLY A 231 4.74 7.33 2.08
C GLY A 231 5.20 7.70 3.50
N GLN A 232 5.67 8.93 3.70
CA GLN A 232 6.03 9.46 5.02
C GLN A 232 4.80 9.60 5.94
N MET A 233 3.68 10.12 5.42
CA MET A 233 2.43 10.21 6.20
C MET A 233 1.91 8.84 6.64
N LEU A 234 2.02 7.82 5.78
CA LEU A 234 1.67 6.44 6.12
C LEU A 234 2.62 5.86 7.18
N ALA A 235 3.91 6.18 7.10
CA ALA A 235 4.92 5.75 8.06
C ALA A 235 4.67 6.38 9.43
N ASP A 236 4.40 7.69 9.49
CA ASP A 236 4.06 8.41 10.72
C ASP A 236 2.80 7.83 11.37
N ALA A 237 1.77 7.54 10.58
CA ALA A 237 0.56 6.88 11.08
C ALA A 237 0.86 5.49 11.65
N TYR A 238 1.69 4.70 10.96
CA TYR A 238 2.09 3.37 11.46
C TYR A 238 2.88 3.47 12.78
N LEU A 239 3.90 4.33 12.83
CA LEU A 239 4.77 4.49 13.98
C LEU A 239 4.03 5.05 15.20
N THR A 240 3.09 5.98 14.98
CA THR A 240 2.31 6.61 16.06
C THR A 240 1.32 5.64 16.69
N HIS A 241 0.62 4.84 15.87
CA HIS A 241 -0.52 4.07 16.33
C HIS A 241 -0.22 2.58 16.59
N PHE A 242 0.78 2.00 15.91
CA PHE A 242 0.93 0.54 15.86
C PHE A 242 2.35 0.03 16.12
N ALA A 243 3.37 0.85 15.91
CA ALA A 243 4.74 0.42 16.22
C ALA A 243 4.92 0.25 17.74
N PRO A 244 5.77 -0.71 18.17
CA PRO A 244 6.16 -0.82 19.57
C PRO A 244 6.75 0.51 20.04
N GLN A 245 6.19 1.08 21.11
CA GLN A 245 6.78 2.23 21.77
C GLN A 245 8.10 1.79 22.38
N GLU A 246 9.18 2.56 22.16
CA GLU A 246 10.41 2.32 22.92
C GLU A 246 10.10 2.49 24.41
N PRO A 247 10.63 1.61 25.28
CA PRO A 247 10.47 1.81 26.71
C PRO A 247 11.02 3.18 27.07
N ALA A 248 10.20 3.99 27.75
CA ALA A 248 10.63 5.28 28.26
C ALA A 248 11.95 5.07 29.03
N VAL A 249 13.02 5.73 28.58
CA VAL A 249 14.28 5.73 29.31
C VAL A 249 13.96 6.27 30.70
N ALA A 250 14.01 5.39 31.71
CA ALA A 250 13.85 5.79 33.08
C ALA A 250 14.97 6.80 33.36
N SER A 251 14.59 8.07 33.49
CA SER A 251 15.50 9.11 33.96
C SER A 251 15.92 8.74 35.39
N SER A 252 17.18 8.31 35.52
CA SER A 252 17.89 8.17 36.79
C SER A 252 18.12 9.52 37.45
#